data_AF-A0A1L7V9H9-F1
#
_entry.id   AF-A0A1L7V9H9-F1
#
_cell.length_a   1.000
_cell.length_b   1.000
_cell.length_c   1.000
_cell.angle_alpha   90.00
_cell.angle_beta   90.00
_cell.angle_gamma   90.00
#
_symmetry.space_group_name_H-M   'P 1'
#
loop_
_entity.id
_entity.type
_entity.pdbx_description
1 polymer ?
#
loop_
_entity_poly.entity_id
_entity_poly.type
_entity_poly.pdbx_seq_one_letter_code
_entity_poly.pdbx_strand_id
1 'polypeptide(L)'
;MRFANFISKLLPWLVLAKAALAQNTLQQTCTGLKSLSACKFEFSVPYGVNVTMKTVPDKKYDECKSKEKYKKPCPTPKKPKAMCDAWRCVPGWIDTTKQVITGLEVLTKKFNLCDTVRKILGQPQGDSFIKSSNAICQCFPRIGELSATSGFKSFDQGVLSTADSKDVNQVVKVQKCMNDSGFKTADDRDKVRKTLQSMAKPKVLILEGPEINEDSYSKLMAISKSCKPGSSCTGMQIQETIQNLFTPYMADIARQFREGLFVPWVPFLQDLLLISNDFNLASQNLGSPFISFRSRFDYATQTSCVELGSCDGPAVSSFFKQVGDVVKSTQLIYHMSVPETSSNLLTTYIKEAQDANELAEALPDESASADLFRGGEIKTVQDLFMFVPTIDRTFLLQRKIGWIVDFYAGYSAENRGLVTSTYNSLVSVADSSSSAIELELNVQEHPENDSLLQQIIMMKWIMKGEIQGHLYTMKRALERYDDSIAKSSFGPGKSGVVMEPSAISYQRWTKIPKMAMPCSKQVTKTFNKAGFTKTFSFTEYSKCMVEGATAYYPKLQIPYIRLAL
;
A
#
# COMPACT_ATOMS: atom_id res chain seq x y z
N MET A 1 -9.72 2.37 45.26
CA MET A 1 -9.44 1.05 44.64
C MET A 1 -10.50 0.79 43.58
N ARG A 2 -10.15 0.92 42.29
CA ARG A 2 -11.10 0.87 41.16
C ARG A 2 -10.91 -0.42 40.36
N PHE A 3 -11.99 -1.19 40.26
CA PHE A 3 -12.16 -2.47 39.56
C PHE A 3 -12.01 -2.43 38.02
N ALA A 4 -11.30 -1.45 37.45
CA ALA A 4 -11.24 -1.24 35.99
C ALA A 4 -10.12 -2.03 35.29
N ASN A 5 -9.12 -2.54 36.02
CA ASN A 5 -7.92 -3.18 35.43
C ASN A 5 -8.03 -4.70 35.19
N PHE A 6 -9.11 -5.35 35.62
CA PHE A 6 -9.26 -6.81 35.44
C PHE A 6 -9.98 -7.19 34.13
N ILE A 7 -10.84 -6.31 33.60
CA ILE A 7 -11.65 -6.59 32.39
C ILE A 7 -10.80 -6.48 31.10
N SER A 8 -9.83 -5.56 31.08
CA SER A 8 -8.91 -5.36 29.93
C SER A 8 -7.97 -6.56 29.68
N LYS A 9 -7.62 -7.33 30.72
CA LYS A 9 -6.73 -8.51 30.59
C LYS A 9 -7.45 -9.81 30.25
N LEU A 10 -8.76 -9.88 30.43
CA LEU A 10 -9.59 -11.06 30.12
C LEU A 10 -10.12 -11.07 28.67
N LEU A 11 -10.19 -9.91 28.00
CA LEU A 11 -10.66 -9.81 26.62
C LEU A 11 -9.85 -10.66 25.60
N PRO A 12 -8.50 -10.67 25.63
CA PRO A 12 -7.71 -11.49 24.71
C PRO A 12 -7.93 -13.00 24.95
N TRP A 13 -8.10 -13.41 26.21
CA TRP A 13 -8.32 -14.80 26.59
C TRP A 13 -9.74 -15.28 26.24
N LEU A 14 -10.75 -14.42 26.36
CA LEU A 14 -12.13 -14.71 25.92
C LEU A 14 -12.24 -14.79 24.39
N VAL A 15 -11.46 -14.01 23.64
CA VAL A 15 -11.40 -14.07 22.16
C VAL A 15 -10.67 -15.33 21.70
N LEU A 16 -9.54 -15.69 22.33
CA LEU A 16 -8.80 -16.93 22.05
C LEU A 16 -9.62 -18.18 22.43
N ALA A 17 -10.33 -18.17 23.57
CA ALA A 17 -11.19 -19.28 23.98
C ALA A 17 -12.39 -19.46 23.04
N LYS A 18 -13.02 -18.36 22.56
CA LYS A 18 -14.11 -18.43 21.57
C LYS A 18 -13.62 -18.89 20.20
N ALA A 19 -12.44 -18.44 19.76
CA ALA A 19 -11.83 -18.89 18.52
C ALA A 19 -11.47 -20.38 18.59
N ALA A 20 -10.86 -20.83 19.69
CA ALA A 20 -10.54 -22.25 19.91
C ALA A 20 -11.80 -23.13 19.99
N LEU A 21 -12.87 -22.68 20.67
CA LEU A 21 -14.14 -23.40 20.75
C LEU A 21 -14.84 -23.52 19.38
N ALA A 22 -14.87 -22.44 18.59
CA ALA A 22 -15.44 -22.44 17.24
C ALA A 22 -14.65 -23.32 16.27
N GLN A 23 -13.31 -23.31 16.37
CA GLN A 23 -12.43 -24.15 15.55
C GLN A 23 -12.58 -25.64 15.89
N ASN A 24 -12.74 -25.97 17.18
CA ASN A 24 -12.96 -27.34 17.65
C ASN A 24 -14.33 -27.89 17.23
N THR A 25 -15.39 -27.06 17.22
CA THR A 25 -16.73 -27.49 16.73
C THR A 25 -16.82 -27.60 15.21
N LEU A 26 -16.16 -26.71 14.46
CA LEU A 26 -16.01 -26.84 13.00
C LEU A 26 -15.27 -28.13 12.64
N GLN A 27 -14.18 -28.43 13.33
CA GLN A 27 -13.40 -29.65 13.09
C GLN A 27 -14.19 -30.93 13.41
N GLN A 28 -14.96 -30.94 14.50
CA GLN A 28 -15.87 -32.06 14.85
C GLN A 28 -16.98 -32.26 13.82
N THR A 29 -17.52 -31.18 13.27
CA THR A 29 -18.52 -31.20 12.20
C THR A 29 -17.89 -31.80 10.93
N CYS A 30 -16.72 -31.31 10.53
CA CYS A 30 -16.13 -31.65 9.23
C CYS A 30 -15.46 -33.03 9.17
N THR A 31 -15.02 -33.58 10.30
CA THR A 31 -14.37 -34.90 10.34
C THR A 31 -15.33 -36.04 9.95
N GLY A 32 -16.62 -35.93 10.31
CA GLY A 32 -17.63 -36.98 10.06
C GLY A 32 -18.44 -36.81 8.78
N LEU A 33 -18.16 -35.81 7.94
CA LEU A 33 -19.01 -35.42 6.81
C LEU A 33 -18.30 -35.51 5.45
N LYS A 34 -17.29 -36.39 5.33
CA LYS A 34 -16.58 -36.61 4.06
C LYS A 34 -17.56 -36.95 2.93
N SER A 35 -17.42 -36.25 1.80
CA SER A 35 -18.22 -36.45 0.59
C SER A 35 -19.73 -36.20 0.74
N LEU A 36 -20.15 -35.41 1.74
CA LEU A 36 -21.56 -35.05 1.94
C LEU A 36 -22.19 -34.38 0.71
N SER A 37 -21.45 -33.50 0.03
CA SER A 37 -21.92 -32.78 -1.15
C SER A 37 -22.36 -33.69 -2.30
N ALA A 38 -21.79 -34.91 -2.38
CA ALA A 38 -22.15 -35.89 -3.40
C ALA A 38 -23.36 -36.77 -3.01
N CYS A 39 -23.82 -36.73 -1.76
CA CYS A 39 -24.89 -37.57 -1.20
C CYS A 39 -24.76 -39.09 -1.45
N LYS A 40 -23.54 -39.59 -1.67
CA LYS A 40 -23.25 -41.01 -1.95
C LYS A 40 -22.81 -41.82 -0.73
N PHE A 41 -22.57 -41.18 0.41
CA PHE A 41 -22.04 -41.85 1.58
C PHE A 41 -23.14 -42.53 2.41
N GLU A 42 -22.95 -43.82 2.71
CA GLU A 42 -23.80 -44.61 3.59
C GLU A 42 -23.00 -45.10 4.81
N PHE A 43 -23.64 -45.11 5.97
CA PHE A 43 -23.06 -45.63 7.20
C PHE A 43 -23.98 -46.65 7.88
N SER A 44 -23.39 -47.56 8.65
CA SER A 44 -24.10 -48.67 9.28
C SER A 44 -24.33 -48.39 10.76
N VAL A 45 -25.58 -48.46 11.21
CA VAL A 45 -25.97 -48.30 12.61
C VAL A 45 -26.47 -49.64 13.14
N PRO A 46 -25.99 -50.11 14.31
CA PRO A 46 -26.40 -51.38 14.85
C PRO A 46 -27.80 -51.26 15.50
N TYR A 47 -28.71 -52.17 15.17
CA TYR A 47 -30.07 -52.18 15.72
C TYR A 47 -30.38 -53.42 16.57
N GLY A 48 -29.54 -54.46 16.51
CA GLY A 48 -29.75 -55.68 17.28
C GLY A 48 -28.59 -56.67 17.16
N VAL A 49 -28.79 -57.85 17.75
CA VAL A 49 -27.84 -58.97 17.65
C VAL A 49 -28.55 -60.28 17.32
N ASN A 50 -27.90 -61.06 16.47
CA ASN A 50 -28.25 -62.45 16.22
C ASN A 50 -27.23 -63.39 16.89
N VAL A 51 -27.70 -64.56 17.31
CA VAL A 51 -26.82 -65.62 17.83
C VAL A 51 -26.38 -66.50 16.67
N THR A 52 -25.07 -66.68 16.52
CA THR A 52 -24.53 -67.58 15.51
C THR A 52 -24.58 -69.00 16.08
N MET A 53 -25.40 -69.85 15.47
CA MET A 53 -25.57 -71.23 15.89
C MET A 53 -24.72 -72.16 15.03
N LYS A 54 -24.14 -73.19 15.64
CA LYS A 54 -23.47 -74.28 14.93
C LYS A 54 -24.08 -75.60 15.36
N THR A 55 -24.36 -76.44 14.38
CA THR A 55 -24.73 -77.84 14.61
C THR A 55 -23.47 -78.60 15.02
N VAL A 56 -23.46 -79.14 16.24
CA VAL A 56 -22.37 -79.99 16.73
C VAL A 56 -22.89 -81.41 16.98
N PRO A 57 -22.04 -82.45 16.83
CA PRO A 57 -22.38 -83.80 17.22
C PRO A 57 -22.75 -83.85 18.71
N ASP A 58 -23.77 -84.62 19.03
CA ASP A 58 -24.22 -84.89 20.40
C ASP A 58 -24.53 -86.37 20.54
N LYS A 59 -24.61 -86.87 21.77
CA LYS A 59 -25.04 -88.24 22.03
C LYS A 59 -26.20 -88.24 22.98
N LYS A 60 -27.32 -88.84 22.57
CA LYS A 60 -28.50 -89.02 23.42
C LYS A 60 -28.57 -90.48 23.85
N TYR A 61 -28.78 -90.72 25.15
CA TYR A 61 -29.01 -92.06 25.67
C TYR A 61 -30.43 -92.50 25.35
N ASP A 62 -30.58 -93.65 24.70
CA ASP A 62 -31.86 -94.28 24.43
C ASP A 62 -31.91 -95.62 25.17
N GLU A 63 -32.88 -95.75 26.07
CA GLU A 63 -33.11 -96.95 26.88
C GLU A 63 -33.50 -98.17 26.02
N CYS A 64 -33.88 -97.96 24.75
CA CYS A 64 -34.18 -99.01 23.79
C CYS A 64 -33.56 -98.75 22.40
N LYS A 65 -32.27 -98.36 22.35
CA LYS A 65 -31.53 -98.13 21.10
C LYS A 65 -31.68 -99.27 20.09
N SER A 66 -31.63 -100.51 20.53
CA SER A 66 -31.93 -101.68 19.70
C SER A 66 -32.73 -102.72 20.48
N LYS A 67 -33.41 -103.63 19.76
CA LYS A 67 -34.13 -104.75 20.37
C LYS A 67 -33.39 -106.04 20.07
N GLU A 68 -33.09 -106.80 21.11
CA GLU A 68 -32.45 -108.12 21.01
C GLU A 68 -33.49 -109.20 21.29
N LYS A 69 -33.50 -110.22 20.42
CA LYS A 69 -34.39 -111.37 20.55
C LYS A 69 -33.80 -112.37 21.55
N TYR A 70 -34.55 -112.73 22.58
CA TYR A 70 -34.14 -113.74 23.54
C TYR A 70 -35.25 -114.77 23.76
N LYS A 71 -34.86 -115.95 24.26
CA LYS A 71 -35.80 -117.02 24.60
C LYS A 71 -36.28 -116.86 26.03
N LYS A 72 -37.58 -116.70 26.24
CA LYS A 72 -38.22 -116.67 27.57
C LYS A 72 -39.03 -117.96 27.78
N PRO A 73 -38.98 -118.58 28.98
CA PRO A 73 -39.83 -119.73 29.29
C PRO A 73 -41.32 -119.38 29.12
N CYS A 74 -42.05 -120.21 28.38
CA CYS A 74 -43.50 -120.11 28.15
C CYS A 74 -44.16 -121.49 28.23
N PRO A 75 -44.11 -122.17 29.39
CA PRO A 75 -44.63 -123.51 29.52
C PRO A 75 -46.14 -123.57 29.25
N THR A 76 -46.58 -124.59 28.53
CA THR A 76 -48.00 -124.94 28.39
C THR A 76 -48.23 -126.32 28.99
N PRO A 77 -49.47 -126.69 29.39
CA PRO A 77 -49.77 -127.99 30.00
C PRO A 77 -49.31 -129.19 29.15
N LYS A 78 -49.28 -129.03 27.81
CA LYS A 78 -48.79 -130.05 26.87
C LYS A 78 -47.27 -130.02 26.65
N LYS A 79 -46.58 -128.91 26.97
CA LYS A 79 -45.13 -128.72 26.77
C LYS A 79 -44.53 -127.85 27.91
N PRO A 80 -44.18 -128.44 29.06
CA PRO A 80 -43.71 -127.71 30.23
C PRO A 80 -42.30 -127.09 30.09
N LYS A 81 -41.55 -127.37 29.01
CA LYS A 81 -40.23 -126.76 28.72
C LYS A 81 -40.22 -125.82 27.51
N ALA A 82 -41.40 -125.38 27.02
CA ALA A 82 -41.46 -124.52 25.85
C ALA A 82 -40.81 -123.15 26.12
N MET A 83 -40.01 -122.67 25.16
CA MET A 83 -39.35 -121.36 25.17
C MET A 83 -39.89 -120.53 24.00
N CYS A 84 -40.40 -119.33 24.29
CA CYS A 84 -40.96 -118.42 23.31
C CYS A 84 -39.97 -117.31 22.99
N ASP A 85 -40.08 -116.78 21.79
CA ASP A 85 -39.33 -115.59 21.40
C ASP A 85 -39.91 -114.36 22.11
N ALA A 86 -39.07 -113.66 22.86
CA ALA A 86 -39.35 -112.37 23.46
C ALA A 86 -38.30 -111.35 23.01
N TRP A 87 -38.64 -110.07 23.07
CA TRP A 87 -37.71 -108.99 22.76
C TRP A 87 -37.34 -108.26 24.05
N ARG A 88 -36.05 -107.95 24.24
CA ARG A 88 -35.59 -107.03 25.26
C ARG A 88 -34.97 -105.80 24.60
N CYS A 89 -35.18 -104.64 25.21
CA CYS A 89 -34.49 -103.43 24.82
C CYS A 89 -33.03 -103.49 25.26
N VAL A 90 -32.12 -103.11 24.38
CA VAL A 90 -30.69 -102.93 24.65
C VAL A 90 -30.44 -101.42 24.65
N PRO A 91 -30.14 -100.82 25.82
CA PRO A 91 -29.84 -99.40 25.92
C PRO A 91 -28.55 -99.04 25.16
N GLY A 92 -28.47 -97.81 24.65
CA GLY A 92 -27.22 -97.31 24.08
C GLY A 92 -27.27 -95.85 23.66
N TRP A 93 -26.11 -95.30 23.31
CA TRP A 93 -25.98 -93.93 22.82
C TRP A 93 -26.32 -93.85 21.33
N ILE A 94 -27.21 -92.95 20.97
CA ILE A 94 -27.52 -92.60 19.59
C ILE A 94 -26.78 -91.30 19.26
N ASP A 95 -26.08 -91.28 18.13
CA ASP A 95 -25.48 -90.06 17.61
C ASP A 95 -26.61 -89.15 17.14
N THR A 96 -26.69 -87.98 17.76
CA THR A 96 -27.62 -86.91 17.40
C THR A 96 -26.83 -85.66 17.08
N THR A 97 -27.52 -84.58 16.74
CA THR A 97 -26.90 -83.26 16.69
C THR A 97 -27.63 -82.30 17.60
N LYS A 98 -26.90 -81.37 18.18
CA LYS A 98 -27.49 -80.24 18.90
C LYS A 98 -26.99 -78.93 18.31
N GLN A 99 -27.85 -77.92 18.36
CA GLN A 99 -27.49 -76.56 18.01
C GLN A 99 -26.85 -75.91 19.24
N VAL A 100 -25.59 -75.48 19.12
CA VAL A 100 -24.91 -74.69 20.17
C VAL A 100 -24.63 -73.28 19.67
N ILE A 101 -24.75 -72.31 20.58
CA ILE A 101 -24.39 -70.92 20.30
C ILE A 101 -22.86 -70.84 20.25
N THR A 102 -22.32 -70.29 19.17
CA THR A 102 -20.87 -70.18 18.94
C THR A 102 -20.39 -68.73 18.87
N GLY A 103 -21.30 -67.76 18.80
CA GLY A 103 -20.93 -66.35 18.82
C GLY A 103 -22.13 -65.42 18.66
N LEU A 104 -21.80 -64.13 18.56
CA LEU A 104 -22.76 -63.06 18.26
C LEU A 104 -22.42 -62.37 16.96
N GLU A 105 -23.47 -62.07 16.20
CA GLU A 105 -23.43 -61.22 15.03
C GLU A 105 -24.21 -59.93 15.32
N VAL A 106 -23.60 -58.78 15.05
CA VAL A 106 -24.27 -57.48 15.22
C VAL A 106 -25.02 -57.18 13.93
N LEU A 107 -26.33 -56.99 14.04
CA LEU A 107 -27.18 -56.63 12.91
C LEU A 107 -27.13 -55.11 12.71
N THR A 108 -26.79 -54.70 11.49
CA THR A 108 -26.63 -53.29 11.12
C THR A 108 -27.61 -52.89 10.03
N LYS A 109 -28.10 -51.65 10.10
CA LYS A 109 -28.91 -51.02 9.05
C LYS A 109 -28.12 -49.87 8.43
N LYS A 110 -28.15 -49.77 7.10
CA LYS A 110 -27.50 -48.68 6.36
C LYS A 110 -28.39 -47.43 6.32
N PHE A 111 -27.77 -46.26 6.47
CA PHE A 111 -28.41 -44.95 6.39
C PHE A 111 -27.62 -44.04 5.45
N ASN A 112 -28.34 -43.27 4.61
CA ASN A 112 -27.75 -42.22 3.79
C ASN A 112 -27.43 -40.98 4.64
N LEU A 113 -26.23 -40.41 4.46
CA LEU A 113 -25.78 -39.28 5.25
C LEU A 113 -26.57 -38.00 4.97
N CYS A 114 -26.92 -37.70 3.71
CA CYS A 114 -27.72 -36.52 3.38
C CYS A 114 -29.11 -36.59 3.99
N ASP A 115 -29.76 -37.75 3.95
CA ASP A 115 -31.08 -37.93 4.57
C ASP A 115 -31.01 -37.81 6.10
N THR A 116 -29.92 -38.32 6.69
CA THR A 116 -29.65 -38.13 8.12
C THR A 116 -29.49 -36.65 8.47
N VAL A 117 -28.74 -35.89 7.66
CA VAL A 117 -28.55 -34.44 7.83
C VAL A 117 -29.86 -33.68 7.69
N ARG A 118 -30.68 -33.98 6.67
CA ARG A 118 -32.02 -33.40 6.48
C ARG A 118 -32.94 -33.69 7.66
N LYS A 119 -32.87 -34.89 8.21
CA LYS A 119 -33.65 -35.28 9.39
C LYS A 119 -33.23 -34.52 10.65
N ILE A 120 -31.93 -34.30 10.83
CA ILE A 120 -31.38 -33.63 12.02
C ILE A 120 -31.60 -32.12 12.00
N LEU A 121 -31.37 -31.48 10.85
CA LEU A 121 -31.46 -30.03 10.72
C LEU A 121 -32.86 -29.55 10.33
N GLY A 122 -33.69 -30.43 9.76
CA GLY A 122 -34.88 -30.06 9.00
C GLY A 122 -34.54 -29.83 7.53
N GLN A 123 -35.47 -30.17 6.62
CA GLN A 123 -35.22 -30.23 5.18
C GLN A 123 -34.60 -28.96 4.57
N PRO A 124 -35.14 -27.73 4.76
CA PRO A 124 -34.58 -26.53 4.14
C PRO A 124 -33.17 -26.19 4.66
N GLN A 125 -32.94 -26.36 5.97
CA GLN A 125 -31.62 -26.11 6.59
C GLN A 125 -30.61 -27.20 6.18
N GLY A 126 -31.05 -28.45 6.13
CA GLY A 126 -30.26 -29.60 5.69
C GLY A 126 -29.80 -29.46 4.24
N ASP A 127 -30.69 -29.08 3.32
CA ASP A 127 -30.34 -28.90 1.91
C ASP A 127 -29.36 -27.72 1.71
N SER A 128 -29.56 -26.61 2.44
CA SER A 128 -28.62 -25.48 2.43
C SER A 128 -27.24 -25.88 2.95
N PHE A 129 -27.19 -26.62 4.06
CA PHE A 129 -25.93 -27.12 4.61
C PHE A 129 -25.25 -28.13 3.67
N ILE A 130 -25.98 -29.09 3.09
CA ILE A 130 -25.41 -30.06 2.14
C ILE A 130 -24.73 -29.35 0.97
N LYS A 131 -25.39 -28.35 0.37
CA LYS A 131 -24.84 -27.53 -0.72
C LYS A 131 -23.57 -26.78 -0.31
N SER A 132 -23.56 -26.21 0.89
CA SER A 132 -22.45 -25.38 1.40
C SER A 132 -21.36 -26.15 2.15
N SER A 133 -21.57 -27.45 2.42
CA SER A 133 -20.70 -28.28 3.25
C SER A 133 -19.26 -28.35 2.74
N ASN A 134 -19.07 -28.35 1.42
CA ASN A 134 -17.74 -28.34 0.83
C ASN A 134 -16.98 -27.04 1.14
N ALA A 135 -17.65 -25.89 1.04
CA ALA A 135 -17.05 -24.62 1.40
C ALA A 135 -16.72 -24.55 2.89
N ILE A 136 -17.65 -24.96 3.76
CA ILE A 136 -17.47 -24.94 5.22
C ILE A 136 -16.34 -25.87 5.65
N CYS A 137 -16.27 -27.08 5.09
CA CYS A 137 -15.41 -28.15 5.61
C CYS A 137 -14.12 -28.40 4.84
N GLN A 138 -13.98 -27.86 3.63
CA GLN A 138 -12.75 -27.97 2.84
C GLN A 138 -12.13 -26.59 2.57
N CYS A 139 -12.93 -25.64 2.08
CA CYS A 139 -12.39 -24.36 1.63
C CYS A 139 -12.09 -23.41 2.80
N PHE A 140 -12.99 -23.29 3.78
CA PHE A 140 -12.80 -22.39 4.93
C PHE A 140 -11.56 -22.74 5.78
N PRO A 141 -11.32 -24.01 6.18
CA PRO A 141 -10.11 -24.38 6.92
C PRO A 141 -8.84 -24.13 6.10
N ARG A 142 -8.92 -24.30 4.77
CA ARG A 142 -7.79 -24.08 3.87
C ARG A 142 -7.30 -22.63 3.87
N ILE A 143 -8.15 -21.64 4.15
CA ILE A 143 -7.71 -20.24 4.33
C ILE A 143 -6.72 -20.14 5.50
N GLY A 144 -7.03 -20.81 6.62
CA GLY A 144 -6.15 -20.83 7.80
C GLY A 144 -4.84 -21.60 7.57
N GLU A 145 -4.85 -22.63 6.74
CA GLU A 145 -3.61 -23.32 6.34
C GLU A 145 -2.75 -22.44 5.42
N LEU A 146 -3.38 -21.73 4.47
CA LEU A 146 -2.70 -20.81 3.57
C LEU A 146 -2.09 -19.63 4.32
N SER A 147 -2.73 -19.12 5.38
CA SER A 147 -2.18 -17.98 6.14
C SER A 147 -0.82 -18.25 6.80
N ALA A 148 -0.45 -19.53 6.95
CA ALA A 148 0.86 -19.92 7.45
C ALA A 148 1.96 -19.94 6.38
N THR A 149 1.62 -19.91 5.08
CA THR A 149 2.60 -20.02 3.99
C THR A 149 3.38 -18.72 3.77
N SER A 150 4.57 -18.81 3.15
CA SER A 150 5.35 -17.63 2.78
C SER A 150 4.58 -16.75 1.81
N GLY A 151 3.91 -17.34 0.82
CA GLY A 151 3.27 -16.56 -0.22
C GLY A 151 2.05 -15.78 0.22
N PHE A 152 1.30 -16.31 1.17
CA PHE A 152 0.25 -15.54 1.82
C PHE A 152 0.83 -14.33 2.55
N LYS A 153 1.92 -14.50 3.30
CA LYS A 153 2.55 -13.41 4.07
C LYS A 153 3.19 -12.36 3.17
N SER A 154 3.89 -12.77 2.11
CA SER A 154 4.46 -11.86 1.11
C SER A 154 3.37 -10.99 0.48
N PHE A 155 2.26 -11.62 0.07
CA PHE A 155 1.14 -10.88 -0.52
C PHE A 155 0.45 -9.95 0.49
N ASP A 156 0.23 -10.41 1.72
CA ASP A 156 -0.32 -9.60 2.82
C ASP A 156 0.52 -8.34 3.13
N GLN A 157 1.83 -8.42 2.86
CA GLN A 157 2.80 -7.32 3.04
C GLN A 157 3.06 -6.53 1.76
N GLY A 158 2.49 -6.90 0.62
CA GLY A 158 2.77 -6.25 -0.67
C GLY A 158 4.18 -6.50 -1.20
N VAL A 159 4.86 -7.55 -0.76
CA VAL A 159 6.18 -7.96 -1.25
C VAL A 159 6.00 -8.82 -2.50
N LEU A 160 6.72 -8.50 -3.57
CA LEU A 160 6.70 -9.25 -4.83
C LEU A 160 7.81 -10.32 -4.84
N SER A 161 7.53 -11.47 -4.19
CA SER A 161 8.50 -12.58 -4.02
C SER A 161 8.20 -13.79 -4.91
N THR A 162 9.13 -14.13 -5.82
CA THR A 162 8.92 -15.14 -6.90
C THR A 162 8.59 -16.56 -6.43
N ALA A 163 8.79 -16.88 -5.15
CA ALA A 163 8.53 -18.19 -4.56
C ALA A 163 7.02 -18.49 -4.36
N ASP A 164 6.16 -17.49 -4.51
CA ASP A 164 4.89 -17.45 -3.78
C ASP A 164 3.61 -17.53 -4.67
N SER A 165 3.76 -17.63 -6.00
CA SER A 165 2.61 -17.56 -6.95
C SER A 165 1.63 -18.73 -6.89
N LYS A 166 2.05 -19.90 -6.41
CA LYS A 166 1.16 -21.06 -6.22
C LYS A 166 0.14 -20.80 -5.12
N ASP A 167 0.52 -20.07 -4.07
CA ASP A 167 -0.33 -19.81 -2.92
C ASP A 167 -1.44 -18.81 -3.28
N VAL A 168 -1.12 -17.79 -4.09
CA VAL A 168 -2.10 -16.80 -4.59
C VAL A 168 -3.21 -17.49 -5.40
N ASN A 169 -2.85 -18.41 -6.29
CA ASN A 169 -3.83 -19.19 -7.05
C ASN A 169 -4.73 -20.06 -6.16
N GLN A 170 -4.19 -20.57 -5.04
CA GLN A 170 -4.98 -21.33 -4.06
C GLN A 170 -5.93 -20.40 -3.30
N VAL A 171 -5.49 -19.20 -2.92
CA VAL A 171 -6.35 -18.18 -2.30
C VAL A 171 -7.55 -17.87 -3.20
N VAL A 172 -7.33 -17.60 -4.50
CA VAL A 172 -8.41 -17.32 -5.47
C VAL A 172 -9.39 -18.49 -5.58
N LYS A 173 -8.88 -19.72 -5.67
CA LYS A 173 -9.72 -20.94 -5.73
C LYS A 173 -10.57 -21.10 -4.47
N VAL A 174 -9.98 -20.88 -3.30
CA VAL A 174 -10.67 -20.99 -2.02
C VAL A 174 -11.73 -19.89 -1.87
N GLN A 175 -11.42 -18.65 -2.23
CA GLN A 175 -12.38 -17.55 -2.23
C GLN A 175 -13.56 -17.82 -3.18
N LYS A 176 -13.28 -18.32 -4.38
CA LYS A 176 -14.32 -18.72 -5.33
C LYS A 176 -15.21 -19.82 -4.74
N CYS A 177 -14.62 -20.86 -4.15
CA CYS A 177 -15.37 -21.93 -3.48
C CYS A 177 -16.31 -21.41 -2.38
N MET A 178 -15.86 -20.44 -1.58
CA MET A 178 -16.68 -19.81 -0.54
C MET A 178 -17.84 -18.99 -1.15
N ASN A 179 -17.54 -18.15 -2.14
CA ASN A 179 -18.51 -17.27 -2.80
C ASN A 179 -19.59 -18.07 -3.55
N ASP A 180 -19.19 -19.11 -4.31
CA ASP A 180 -20.10 -19.99 -5.05
C ASP A 180 -21.06 -20.74 -4.10
N SER A 181 -20.68 -20.91 -2.84
CA SER A 181 -21.51 -21.50 -1.77
C SER A 181 -22.32 -20.48 -0.97
N GLY A 182 -22.33 -19.21 -1.37
CA GLY A 182 -23.12 -18.14 -0.75
C GLY A 182 -22.41 -17.39 0.39
N PHE A 183 -21.17 -17.73 0.73
CA PHE A 183 -20.39 -17.01 1.74
C PHE A 183 -19.60 -15.87 1.10
N LYS A 184 -20.24 -14.72 0.96
CA LYS A 184 -19.64 -13.54 0.34
C LYS A 184 -18.38 -13.09 1.07
N THR A 185 -17.42 -12.60 0.30
CA THR A 185 -16.25 -11.88 0.79
C THR A 185 -16.67 -10.45 1.15
N ALA A 186 -16.31 -10.01 2.35
CA ALA A 186 -16.45 -8.63 2.81
C ALA A 186 -15.05 -8.01 2.95
N ASP A 187 -14.99 -6.68 2.92
CA ASP A 187 -13.76 -5.91 3.01
C ASP A 187 -13.96 -4.56 3.72
N ASP A 188 -12.86 -3.91 4.09
CA ASP A 188 -12.85 -2.55 4.64
C ASP A 188 -12.23 -1.51 3.68
N ARG A 189 -12.27 -1.77 2.37
CA ARG A 189 -11.64 -0.94 1.32
C ARG A 189 -12.06 0.53 1.40
N ASP A 190 -13.36 0.80 1.50
CA ASP A 190 -13.88 2.17 1.54
C ASP A 190 -13.43 2.94 2.79
N LYS A 191 -13.28 2.24 3.92
CA LYS A 191 -12.76 2.84 5.15
C LYS A 191 -11.28 3.19 5.01
N VAL A 192 -10.50 2.30 4.39
CA VAL A 192 -9.07 2.51 4.14
C VAL A 192 -8.87 3.66 3.14
N ARG A 193 -9.63 3.71 2.04
CA ARG A 193 -9.58 4.84 1.09
C ARG A 193 -9.94 6.18 1.73
N LYS A 194 -10.97 6.22 2.58
CA LYS A 194 -11.29 7.44 3.35
C LYS A 194 -10.15 7.87 4.29
N THR A 195 -9.43 6.90 4.85
CA THR A 195 -8.24 7.18 5.69
C THR A 195 -7.09 7.72 4.86
N LEU A 196 -6.89 7.20 3.65
CA LEU A 196 -5.87 7.69 2.73
C LEU A 196 -6.18 9.13 2.27
N GLN A 197 -7.42 9.40 1.89
CA GLN A 197 -7.88 10.73 1.49
C GLN A 197 -7.78 11.76 2.62
N SER A 198 -7.96 11.36 3.88
CA SER A 198 -7.79 12.27 5.03
C SER A 198 -6.34 12.61 5.35
N MET A 199 -5.37 11.93 4.73
CA MET A 199 -3.95 12.30 4.82
C MET A 199 -3.62 13.52 3.94
N ALA A 200 -4.45 13.82 2.94
CA ALA A 200 -4.32 15.02 2.13
C ALA A 200 -4.54 16.27 3.02
N LYS A 201 -3.60 17.22 2.93
CA LYS A 201 -3.57 18.46 3.73
C LYS A 201 -3.14 19.62 2.84
N PRO A 202 -3.26 20.89 3.29
CA PRO A 202 -2.60 21.98 2.60
C PRO A 202 -1.11 21.64 2.39
N LYS A 203 -0.62 21.73 1.15
CA LYS A 203 0.73 21.34 0.72
C LYS A 203 1.08 19.85 0.83
N VAL A 204 0.10 18.97 0.99
CA VAL A 204 0.32 17.51 0.94
C VAL A 204 -0.71 16.89 0.00
N LEU A 205 -0.24 16.42 -1.16
CA LEU A 205 -1.06 15.67 -2.11
C LEU A 205 -0.87 14.16 -1.90
N ILE A 206 -1.93 13.40 -2.19
CA ILE A 206 -1.90 11.94 -2.15
C ILE A 206 -2.22 11.42 -3.55
N LEU A 207 -1.21 10.81 -4.17
CA LEU A 207 -1.31 10.21 -5.50
C LEU A 207 -1.63 8.73 -5.33
N GLU A 208 -2.87 8.32 -5.58
CA GLU A 208 -3.26 6.91 -5.53
C GLU A 208 -2.77 6.15 -6.76
N GLY A 209 -2.16 4.99 -6.55
CA GLY A 209 -1.74 4.08 -7.61
C GLY A 209 -2.73 2.92 -7.80
N PRO A 210 -2.37 1.95 -8.67
CA PRO A 210 -3.23 0.83 -9.00
C PRO A 210 -3.47 -0.09 -7.81
N GLU A 211 -4.73 -0.44 -7.58
CA GLU A 211 -5.09 -1.40 -6.55
C GLU A 211 -4.61 -2.81 -6.93
N ILE A 212 -3.80 -3.42 -6.07
CA ILE A 212 -3.18 -4.73 -6.33
C ILE A 212 -4.05 -5.82 -5.72
N ASN A 213 -4.93 -6.36 -6.55
CA ASN A 213 -5.71 -7.57 -6.27
C ASN A 213 -4.93 -8.85 -6.60
N GLU A 214 -5.55 -10.03 -6.42
CA GLU A 214 -4.90 -11.32 -6.66
C GLU A 214 -4.49 -11.57 -8.12
N ASP A 215 -5.29 -11.11 -9.07
CA ASP A 215 -5.00 -11.27 -10.51
C ASP A 215 -3.79 -10.41 -10.89
N SER A 216 -3.83 -9.13 -10.53
CA SER A 216 -2.73 -8.19 -10.72
C SER A 216 -1.45 -8.67 -10.04
N TYR A 217 -1.55 -9.10 -8.78
CA TYR A 217 -0.41 -9.65 -8.04
C TYR A 217 0.15 -10.90 -8.72
N SER A 218 -0.69 -11.86 -9.12
CA SER A 218 -0.26 -13.08 -9.81
C SER A 218 0.47 -12.79 -11.13
N LYS A 219 -0.03 -11.83 -11.92
CA LYS A 219 0.61 -11.37 -13.17
C LYS A 219 1.97 -10.71 -12.91
N LEU A 220 2.03 -9.78 -11.95
CA LEU A 220 3.29 -9.15 -11.54
C LEU A 220 4.31 -10.19 -11.05
N MET A 221 3.84 -11.21 -10.32
CA MET A 221 4.70 -12.28 -9.87
C MET A 221 5.23 -13.17 -11.00
N ALA A 222 4.39 -13.45 -11.99
CA ALA A 222 4.79 -14.20 -13.18
C ALA A 222 5.87 -13.44 -13.97
N ILE A 223 5.71 -12.13 -14.11
CA ILE A 223 6.70 -11.23 -14.75
C ILE A 223 8.01 -11.22 -13.95
N SER A 224 7.96 -10.97 -12.64
CA SER A 224 9.15 -10.96 -11.79
C SER A 224 9.93 -12.28 -11.87
N LYS A 225 9.21 -13.41 -11.98
CA LYS A 225 9.84 -14.73 -12.16
C LYS A 225 10.47 -14.92 -13.54
N SER A 226 9.84 -14.42 -14.60
CA SER A 226 10.34 -14.56 -15.98
C SER A 226 11.48 -13.61 -16.29
N CYS A 227 11.55 -12.44 -15.66
CA CYS A 227 12.54 -11.38 -15.88
C CYS A 227 13.75 -11.39 -14.93
N LYS A 228 14.25 -12.57 -14.53
CA LYS A 228 15.48 -12.62 -13.72
C LYS A 228 16.68 -12.02 -14.46
N PRO A 229 17.68 -11.45 -13.75
CA PRO A 229 18.91 -10.97 -14.38
C PRO A 229 19.50 -12.03 -15.33
N GLY A 230 19.68 -11.65 -16.61
CA GLY A 230 20.16 -12.55 -17.67
C GLY A 230 19.10 -13.35 -18.44
N SER A 231 17.80 -13.11 -18.21
CA SER A 231 16.70 -13.76 -18.95
C SER A 231 16.16 -12.94 -20.12
N SER A 232 15.56 -13.64 -21.10
CA SER A 232 14.92 -13.05 -22.29
C SER A 232 13.41 -12.82 -22.08
N CYS A 233 13.02 -12.20 -20.97
CA CYS A 233 11.59 -11.90 -20.81
C CYS A 233 11.12 -10.93 -21.92
N THR A 234 9.99 -11.27 -22.53
CA THR A 234 9.37 -10.48 -23.60
C THR A 234 8.70 -9.25 -22.99
N GLY A 235 9.13 -8.05 -23.40
CA GLY A 235 8.64 -6.83 -22.79
C GLY A 235 7.16 -6.55 -23.07
N MET A 236 6.60 -7.08 -24.17
CA MET A 236 5.21 -6.86 -24.56
C MET A 236 4.19 -7.29 -23.47
N GLN A 237 4.41 -8.44 -22.81
CA GLN A 237 3.53 -8.89 -21.72
C GLN A 237 3.66 -8.03 -20.46
N ILE A 238 4.85 -7.49 -20.23
CA ILE A 238 5.13 -6.56 -19.13
C ILE A 238 4.40 -5.26 -19.40
N GLN A 239 4.62 -4.69 -20.58
CA GLN A 239 4.02 -3.44 -21.01
C GLN A 239 2.49 -3.52 -20.97
N GLU A 240 1.88 -4.59 -21.51
CA GLU A 240 0.44 -4.79 -21.45
C GLU A 240 -0.07 -4.85 -20.00
N THR A 241 0.64 -5.55 -19.11
CA THR A 241 0.26 -5.65 -17.70
C THR A 241 0.35 -4.28 -17.01
N ILE A 242 1.44 -3.55 -17.22
CA ILE A 242 1.66 -2.21 -16.63
C ILE A 242 0.66 -1.19 -17.18
N GLN A 243 0.43 -1.18 -18.50
CA GLN A 243 -0.57 -0.32 -19.13
C GLN A 243 -1.96 -0.58 -18.57
N ASN A 244 -2.39 -1.85 -18.48
CA ASN A 244 -3.70 -2.18 -17.93
C ASN A 244 -3.83 -1.78 -16.45
N LEU A 245 -2.75 -1.84 -15.67
CA LEU A 245 -2.74 -1.41 -14.27
C LEU A 245 -2.84 0.12 -14.14
N PHE A 246 -2.00 0.87 -14.86
CA PHE A 246 -1.84 2.31 -14.65
C PHE A 246 -2.77 3.19 -15.47
N THR A 247 -3.20 2.77 -16.66
CA THR A 247 -4.05 3.60 -17.55
C THR A 247 -5.26 4.24 -16.84
N PRO A 248 -6.00 3.54 -15.95
CA PRO A 248 -7.12 4.14 -15.23
C PRO A 248 -6.74 5.26 -14.25
N TYR A 249 -5.47 5.35 -13.87
CA TYR A 249 -4.95 6.25 -12.83
C TYR A 249 -4.10 7.39 -13.41
N MET A 250 -3.51 7.21 -14.61
CA MET A 250 -2.54 8.16 -15.17
C MET A 250 -3.09 9.57 -15.34
N ALA A 251 -4.35 9.72 -15.76
CA ALA A 251 -4.96 11.04 -15.90
C ALA A 251 -5.04 11.80 -14.57
N ASP A 252 -5.38 11.12 -13.46
CA ASP A 252 -5.45 11.75 -12.15
C ASP A 252 -4.06 12.02 -11.58
N ILE A 253 -3.14 11.06 -11.68
CA ILE A 253 -1.74 11.25 -11.28
C ILE A 253 -1.15 12.46 -12.02
N ALA A 254 -1.27 12.50 -13.35
CA ALA A 254 -0.79 13.60 -14.16
C ALA A 254 -1.42 14.93 -13.74
N ARG A 255 -2.76 14.98 -13.61
CA ARG A 255 -3.46 16.19 -13.15
C ARG A 255 -2.90 16.73 -11.84
N GLN A 256 -2.66 15.88 -10.85
CA GLN A 256 -2.09 16.30 -9.57
C GLN A 256 -0.65 16.82 -9.69
N PHE A 257 0.20 16.22 -10.54
CA PHE A 257 1.54 16.78 -10.85
C PHE A 257 1.45 18.12 -11.56
N ARG A 258 0.56 18.25 -12.55
CA ARG A 258 0.36 19.50 -13.31
C ARG A 258 -0.09 20.63 -12.39
N GLU A 259 -1.20 20.43 -11.68
CA GLU A 259 -1.80 21.44 -10.80
C GLU A 259 -0.93 21.74 -9.58
N GLY A 260 -0.29 20.72 -9.01
CA GLY A 260 0.51 20.84 -7.80
C GLY A 260 1.91 21.41 -8.01
N LEU A 261 2.54 21.12 -9.15
CA LEU A 261 3.97 21.39 -9.37
C LEU A 261 4.26 22.18 -10.64
N PHE A 262 3.89 21.66 -11.82
CA PHE A 262 4.38 22.25 -13.06
C PHE A 262 3.74 23.61 -13.38
N VAL A 263 2.43 23.73 -13.16
CA VAL A 263 1.69 24.99 -13.32
C VAL A 263 2.24 26.10 -12.42
N PRO A 264 2.59 25.89 -11.14
CA PRO A 264 3.22 26.93 -10.33
C PRO A 264 4.72 27.15 -10.63
N TRP A 265 5.46 26.15 -11.10
CA TRP A 265 6.90 26.30 -11.38
C TRP A 265 7.20 27.16 -12.60
N VAL A 266 6.46 26.98 -13.69
CA VAL A 266 6.66 27.76 -14.94
C VAL A 266 6.60 29.28 -14.70
N PRO A 267 5.53 29.86 -14.13
CA PRO A 267 5.45 31.30 -13.90
C PRO A 267 6.48 31.80 -12.89
N PHE A 268 6.84 30.98 -11.90
CA PHE A 268 7.91 31.32 -10.96
C PHE A 268 9.26 31.47 -11.67
N LEU A 269 9.65 30.51 -12.52
CA LEU A 269 10.89 30.59 -13.29
C LEU A 269 10.86 31.74 -14.31
N GLN A 270 9.71 31.99 -14.94
CA GLN A 270 9.52 33.12 -15.84
C GLN A 270 9.67 34.47 -15.12
N ASP A 271 9.18 34.59 -13.90
CA ASP A 271 9.35 35.80 -13.09
C ASP A 271 10.82 36.05 -12.75
N LEU A 272 11.58 35.01 -12.35
CA LEU A 272 13.03 35.13 -12.14
C LEU A 272 13.77 35.58 -13.42
N LEU A 273 13.37 35.07 -14.58
CA LEU A 273 13.96 35.45 -15.86
C LEU A 273 13.64 36.92 -16.19
N LEU A 274 12.39 37.33 -16.01
CA LEU A 274 11.95 38.71 -16.21
C LEU A 274 12.72 39.68 -15.31
N ILE A 275 12.83 39.36 -14.02
CA ILE A 275 13.59 40.18 -13.05
C ILE A 275 15.07 40.29 -13.49
N SER A 276 15.66 39.22 -14.01
CA SER A 276 17.04 39.22 -14.53
C SER A 276 17.21 40.14 -15.73
N ASN A 277 16.25 40.11 -16.65
CA ASN A 277 16.25 41.00 -17.81
C ASN A 277 16.09 42.47 -17.40
N ASP A 278 15.18 42.76 -16.46
CA ASP A 278 14.98 44.10 -15.91
C ASP A 278 16.27 44.63 -15.25
N PHE A 279 16.95 43.80 -14.45
CA PHE A 279 18.22 44.15 -13.79
C PHE A 279 19.31 44.44 -14.81
N ASN A 280 19.51 43.53 -15.78
CA ASN A 280 20.55 43.66 -16.79
C ASN A 280 20.34 44.88 -17.70
N LEU A 281 19.10 45.13 -18.13
CA LEU A 281 18.75 46.30 -18.92
C LEU A 281 18.98 47.60 -18.14
N ALA A 282 18.61 47.65 -16.85
CA ALA A 282 18.86 48.81 -16.01
C ALA A 282 20.35 49.08 -15.84
N SER A 283 21.16 48.05 -15.62
CA SER A 283 22.61 48.18 -15.52
C SER A 283 23.26 48.66 -16.83
N GLN A 284 22.84 48.12 -17.98
CA GLN A 284 23.31 48.57 -19.29
C GLN A 284 22.98 50.05 -19.54
N ASN A 285 21.74 50.45 -19.22
CA ASN A 285 21.29 51.83 -19.41
C ASN A 285 21.91 52.82 -18.41
N LEU A 286 22.40 52.34 -17.26
CA LEU A 286 23.14 53.15 -16.29
C LEU A 286 24.52 53.57 -16.81
N GLY A 287 25.17 52.74 -17.63
CA GLY A 287 26.58 52.91 -17.97
C GLY A 287 26.94 54.23 -18.64
N SER A 288 26.24 54.61 -19.71
CA SER A 288 26.53 55.85 -20.45
C SER A 288 26.27 57.12 -19.61
N PRO A 289 25.08 57.29 -18.98
CA PRO A 289 24.83 58.41 -18.07
C PRO A 289 25.85 58.51 -16.94
N PHE A 290 26.21 57.37 -16.34
CA PHE A 290 27.19 57.35 -15.26
C PHE A 290 28.60 57.77 -15.72
N ILE A 291 29.09 57.28 -16.86
CA ILE A 291 30.40 57.67 -17.40
C ILE A 291 30.44 59.17 -17.70
N SER A 292 29.38 59.70 -18.32
CA SER A 292 29.22 61.13 -18.59
C SER A 292 29.23 61.95 -17.30
N PHE A 293 28.45 61.51 -16.30
CA PHE A 293 28.38 62.14 -14.98
C PHE A 293 29.73 62.14 -14.26
N ARG A 294 30.43 61.00 -14.23
CA ARG A 294 31.75 60.86 -13.64
C ARG A 294 32.77 61.80 -14.28
N SER A 295 32.81 61.86 -15.61
CA SER A 295 33.72 62.77 -16.34
C SER A 295 33.48 64.24 -15.94
N ARG A 296 32.23 64.65 -15.79
CA ARG A 296 31.87 66.00 -15.32
C ARG A 296 32.30 66.23 -13.88
N PHE A 297 32.09 65.26 -12.99
CA PHE A 297 32.55 65.35 -11.61
C PHE A 297 34.07 65.45 -11.50
N ASP A 298 34.80 64.63 -12.27
CA ASP A 298 36.27 64.64 -12.31
C ASP A 298 36.78 66.00 -12.84
N TYR A 299 36.16 66.54 -13.90
CA TYR A 299 36.48 67.86 -14.44
C TYR A 299 36.22 68.99 -13.42
N ALA A 300 35.05 68.99 -12.77
CA ALA A 300 34.67 69.97 -11.76
C ALA A 300 35.63 69.93 -10.56
N THR A 301 35.99 68.72 -10.12
CA THR A 301 36.95 68.53 -9.03
C THR A 301 38.33 69.06 -9.40
N GLN A 302 38.85 68.71 -10.58
CA GLN A 302 40.18 69.14 -11.00
C GLN A 302 40.24 70.66 -11.24
N THR A 303 39.27 71.20 -11.98
CA THR A 303 39.30 72.60 -12.42
C THR A 303 38.86 73.53 -11.29
N SER A 304 37.68 73.29 -10.70
CA SER A 304 37.10 74.21 -9.71
C SER A 304 37.68 74.00 -8.32
N CYS A 305 37.92 72.76 -7.89
CA CYS A 305 38.41 72.51 -6.54
C CYS A 305 39.94 72.55 -6.44
N VAL A 306 40.68 71.90 -7.35
CA VAL A 306 42.15 71.80 -7.24
C VAL A 306 42.86 73.02 -7.83
N GLU A 307 42.55 73.40 -9.07
CA GLU A 307 43.25 74.48 -9.77
C GLU A 307 42.81 75.88 -9.29
N LEU A 308 41.51 76.05 -9.01
CA LEU A 308 40.94 77.34 -8.59
C LEU A 308 40.71 77.47 -7.08
N GLY A 309 40.83 76.40 -6.29
CA GLY A 309 40.61 76.43 -4.83
C GLY A 309 39.17 76.76 -4.42
N SER A 310 38.21 76.74 -5.34
CA SER A 310 36.84 77.23 -5.12
C SER A 310 35.97 76.30 -4.26
N CYS A 311 36.51 75.18 -3.77
CA CYS A 311 35.81 74.18 -2.97
C CYS A 311 36.26 74.10 -1.50
N ASP A 312 37.02 75.09 -1.02
CA ASP A 312 37.59 75.08 0.34
C ASP A 312 36.55 75.31 1.45
N GLY A 313 35.35 75.79 1.09
CA GLY A 313 34.27 76.00 2.04
C GLY A 313 33.63 74.68 2.54
N PRO A 314 33.13 74.65 3.80
CA PRO A 314 32.63 73.43 4.43
C PRO A 314 31.43 72.78 3.71
N ALA A 315 30.51 73.57 3.16
CA ALA A 315 29.32 73.06 2.47
C ALA A 315 29.68 72.49 1.09
N VAL A 316 30.50 73.20 0.31
CA VAL A 316 30.95 72.76 -1.03
C VAL A 316 31.85 71.53 -0.90
N SER A 317 32.83 71.54 0.00
CA SER A 317 33.71 70.41 0.25
C SER A 317 32.94 69.15 0.67
N SER A 318 31.95 69.30 1.57
CA SER A 318 31.09 68.19 1.99
C SER A 318 30.27 67.63 0.81
N PHE A 319 29.73 68.49 -0.06
CA PHE A 319 29.00 68.06 -1.24
C PHE A 319 29.89 67.24 -2.19
N PHE A 320 31.06 67.77 -2.58
CA PHE A 320 31.97 67.07 -3.48
C PHE A 320 32.46 65.73 -2.91
N LYS A 321 32.67 65.66 -1.59
CA LYS A 321 32.99 64.39 -0.92
C LYS A 321 31.86 63.38 -1.06
N GLN A 322 30.61 63.78 -0.77
CA GLN A 322 29.46 62.89 -0.88
C GLN A 322 29.21 62.45 -2.34
N VAL A 323 29.36 63.36 -3.30
CA VAL A 323 29.29 63.02 -4.74
C VAL A 323 30.40 62.04 -5.12
N GLY A 324 31.62 62.24 -4.64
CA GLY A 324 32.73 61.32 -4.88
C GLY A 324 32.48 59.92 -4.33
N ASP A 325 31.84 59.82 -3.16
CA ASP A 325 31.44 58.53 -2.57
C ASP A 325 30.33 57.85 -3.39
N VAL A 326 29.38 58.62 -3.92
CA VAL A 326 28.37 58.13 -4.88
C VAL A 326 29.04 57.63 -6.16
N VAL A 327 29.97 58.40 -6.76
CA VAL A 327 30.71 58.00 -7.97
C VAL A 327 31.46 56.69 -7.75
N LYS A 328 32.20 56.57 -6.64
CA LYS A 328 32.92 55.33 -6.29
C LYS A 328 31.99 54.15 -6.13
N SER A 329 30.85 54.32 -5.45
CA SER A 329 29.89 53.25 -5.22
C SER A 329 29.18 52.84 -6.53
N THR A 330 28.79 53.81 -7.36
CA THR A 330 28.20 53.55 -8.68
C THR A 330 29.20 52.87 -9.63
N GLN A 331 30.49 53.21 -9.54
CA GLN A 331 31.57 52.54 -10.30
C GLN A 331 31.66 51.04 -10.01
N LEU A 332 31.34 50.61 -8.78
CA LEU A 332 31.34 49.19 -8.43
C LEU A 332 30.16 48.44 -9.03
N ILE A 333 29.07 49.13 -9.40
CA ILE A 333 27.81 48.48 -9.77
C ILE A 333 27.37 48.69 -11.23
N TYR A 334 27.87 49.69 -11.95
CA TYR A 334 27.40 50.01 -13.31
C TYR A 334 27.71 48.95 -14.39
N HIS A 335 28.58 47.98 -14.07
CA HIS A 335 28.85 46.81 -14.92
C HIS A 335 28.30 45.52 -14.34
N MET A 336 27.53 45.57 -13.25
CA MET A 336 26.92 44.38 -12.69
C MET A 336 25.89 43.82 -13.64
N SER A 337 25.92 42.51 -13.84
CA SER A 337 24.91 41.81 -14.61
C SER A 337 24.70 40.44 -14.00
N VAL A 338 23.45 39.99 -14.02
CA VAL A 338 23.15 38.58 -13.86
C VAL A 338 23.79 37.83 -15.04
N PRO A 339 24.61 36.79 -14.80
CA PRO A 339 25.26 36.02 -15.84
C PRO A 339 24.26 35.48 -16.86
N GLU A 340 24.59 35.61 -18.16
CA GLU A 340 23.76 35.09 -19.25
C GLU A 340 23.53 33.58 -19.13
N THR A 341 24.51 32.84 -18.60
CA THR A 341 24.40 31.41 -18.30
C THR A 341 23.20 31.12 -17.39
N SER A 342 22.93 31.95 -16.39
CA SER A 342 21.80 31.78 -15.47
C SER A 342 20.45 32.01 -16.17
N SER A 343 20.35 33.06 -17.00
CA SER A 343 19.15 33.32 -17.82
C SER A 343 18.88 32.22 -18.85
N ASN A 344 19.94 31.67 -19.46
CA ASN A 344 19.84 30.54 -20.39
C ASN A 344 19.35 29.27 -19.67
N LEU A 345 19.87 28.99 -18.46
CA LEU A 345 19.39 27.87 -17.65
C LEU A 345 17.92 28.03 -17.24
N LEU A 346 17.49 29.24 -16.85
CA LEU A 346 16.06 29.50 -16.58
C LEU A 346 15.19 29.19 -17.81
N THR A 347 15.60 29.65 -19.00
CA THR A 347 14.89 29.37 -20.26
C THR A 347 14.80 27.86 -20.52
N THR A 348 15.90 27.12 -20.31
CA THR A 348 15.92 25.65 -20.41
C THR A 348 14.97 25.01 -19.40
N TYR A 349 14.99 25.42 -18.13
CA TYR A 349 14.17 24.79 -17.08
C TYR A 349 12.69 25.14 -17.21
N ILE A 350 12.34 26.32 -17.72
CA ILE A 350 10.97 26.67 -18.11
C ILE A 350 10.46 25.67 -19.15
N LYS A 351 11.25 25.42 -20.20
CA LYS A 351 10.90 24.45 -21.24
C LYS A 351 10.81 23.03 -20.68
N GLU A 352 11.77 22.58 -19.87
CA GLU A 352 11.73 21.26 -19.25
C GLU A 352 10.48 21.09 -18.36
N ALA A 353 10.04 22.13 -17.65
CA ALA A 353 8.81 22.11 -16.86
C ALA A 353 7.54 22.01 -17.75
N GLN A 354 7.53 22.69 -18.89
CA GLN A 354 6.46 22.60 -19.89
C GLN A 354 6.41 21.21 -20.53
N ASP A 355 7.56 20.68 -20.95
CA ASP A 355 7.68 19.33 -21.53
C ASP A 355 7.24 18.26 -20.51
N ALA A 356 7.61 18.42 -19.22
CA ALA A 356 7.17 17.52 -18.15
C ALA A 356 5.65 17.56 -17.95
N ASN A 357 5.02 18.72 -18.11
CA ASN A 357 3.57 18.89 -18.05
C ASN A 357 2.84 18.19 -19.22
N GLU A 358 3.40 18.26 -20.43
CA GLU A 358 2.86 17.56 -21.62
C GLU A 358 2.99 16.04 -21.49
N LEU A 359 4.15 15.57 -21.04
CA LEU A 359 4.47 14.15 -20.93
C LEU A 359 4.03 13.51 -19.60
N ALA A 360 3.22 14.19 -18.80
CA ALA A 360 2.84 13.75 -17.45
C ALA A 360 2.05 12.42 -17.42
N GLU A 361 1.35 12.10 -18.51
CA GLU A 361 0.54 10.87 -18.67
C GLU A 361 1.32 9.73 -19.35
N ALA A 362 2.57 9.95 -19.75
CA ALA A 362 3.36 8.94 -20.43
C ALA A 362 3.71 7.78 -19.48
N LEU A 363 3.63 6.55 -20.00
CA LEU A 363 4.18 5.36 -19.37
C LEU A 363 5.51 4.99 -20.06
N PRO A 364 6.39 4.22 -19.40
CA PRO A 364 7.61 3.72 -20.03
C PRO A 364 7.29 2.84 -21.24
N ASP A 365 8.22 2.84 -22.20
CA ASP A 365 8.16 1.92 -23.32
C ASP A 365 8.45 0.46 -22.89
N GLU A 366 8.40 -0.45 -23.86
CA GLU A 366 8.65 -1.87 -23.65
C GLU A 366 10.01 -2.15 -23.00
N SER A 367 11.07 -1.50 -23.48
CA SER A 367 12.45 -1.75 -23.01
C SER A 367 12.63 -1.24 -21.60
N ALA A 368 12.24 0.01 -21.34
CA ALA A 368 12.33 0.63 -20.03
C ALA A 368 11.51 -0.16 -18.99
N SER A 369 10.33 -0.65 -19.37
CA SER A 369 9.51 -1.49 -18.50
C SER A 369 10.19 -2.81 -18.15
N ALA A 370 10.84 -3.46 -19.12
CA ALA A 370 11.56 -4.70 -18.91
C ALA A 370 12.81 -4.49 -18.04
N ASP A 371 13.51 -3.37 -18.22
CA ASP A 371 14.75 -3.08 -17.50
C ASP A 371 14.52 -2.90 -16.00
N LEU A 372 13.40 -2.28 -15.58
CA LEU A 372 13.01 -2.17 -14.17
C LEU A 372 12.89 -3.56 -13.49
N PHE A 373 12.36 -4.56 -14.19
CA PHE A 373 12.27 -5.93 -13.67
C PHE A 373 13.63 -6.66 -13.73
N ARG A 374 14.40 -6.50 -14.82
CA ARG A 374 15.73 -7.13 -14.96
C ARG A 374 16.74 -6.62 -13.95
N GLY A 375 16.69 -5.33 -13.63
CA GLY A 375 17.51 -4.69 -12.59
C GLY A 375 17.13 -5.11 -11.18
N GLY A 376 15.98 -5.78 -11.01
CA GLY A 376 15.45 -6.18 -9.70
C GLY A 376 15.01 -4.99 -8.87
N GLU A 377 14.58 -3.90 -9.52
CA GLU A 377 14.15 -2.66 -8.88
C GLU A 377 12.74 -2.79 -8.30
N ILE A 378 11.89 -3.62 -8.92
CA ILE A 378 10.52 -3.90 -8.49
C ILE A 378 10.49 -5.04 -7.46
N LYS A 379 10.44 -4.71 -6.17
CA LYS A 379 10.43 -5.69 -5.05
C LYS A 379 9.14 -5.67 -4.24
N THR A 380 8.42 -4.56 -4.27
CA THR A 380 7.20 -4.31 -3.50
C THR A 380 6.19 -3.57 -4.37
N VAL A 381 4.92 -3.58 -3.96
CA VAL A 381 3.84 -2.89 -4.71
C VAL A 381 4.03 -1.38 -4.80
N GLN A 382 4.73 -0.75 -3.85
CA GLN A 382 5.05 0.68 -3.89
C GLN A 382 6.09 1.00 -4.97
N ASP A 383 6.98 0.06 -5.31
CA ASP A 383 7.99 0.23 -6.37
C ASP A 383 7.34 0.32 -7.76
N LEU A 384 6.06 -0.06 -7.89
CA LEU A 384 5.32 0.10 -9.14
C LEU A 384 5.26 1.56 -9.61
N PHE A 385 5.42 2.54 -8.73
CA PHE A 385 5.52 3.94 -9.14
C PHE A 385 6.75 4.24 -9.99
N MET A 386 7.76 3.37 -10.03
CA MET A 386 8.87 3.50 -11.00
C MET A 386 8.39 3.39 -12.46
N PHE A 387 7.18 2.84 -12.70
CA PHE A 387 6.52 2.88 -14.01
C PHE A 387 5.82 4.22 -14.32
N VAL A 388 5.95 5.24 -13.47
CA VAL A 388 5.41 6.59 -13.68
C VAL A 388 6.59 7.55 -13.89
N PRO A 389 7.07 7.74 -15.15
CA PRO A 389 8.29 8.49 -15.46
C PRO A 389 8.25 9.96 -14.99
N THR A 390 7.04 10.50 -14.83
CA THR A 390 6.80 11.85 -14.30
C THR A 390 7.41 12.05 -12.92
N ILE A 391 7.50 11.01 -12.08
CA ILE A 391 8.12 11.06 -10.76
C ILE A 391 9.61 11.39 -10.88
N ASP A 392 10.35 10.61 -11.67
CA ASP A 392 11.79 10.80 -11.86
C ASP A 392 12.10 12.14 -12.54
N ARG A 393 11.31 12.50 -13.57
CA ARG A 393 11.43 13.81 -14.25
C ARG A 393 11.24 14.95 -13.26
N THR A 394 10.23 14.85 -12.40
CA THR A 394 9.96 15.86 -11.38
C THR A 394 11.09 15.94 -10.37
N PHE A 395 11.63 14.80 -9.92
CA PHE A 395 12.76 14.74 -8.99
C PHE A 395 14.03 15.40 -9.56
N LEU A 396 14.35 15.12 -10.83
CA LEU A 396 15.50 15.71 -11.50
C LEU A 396 15.30 17.22 -11.73
N LEU A 397 14.11 17.62 -12.20
CA LEU A 397 13.79 19.00 -12.48
C LEU A 397 13.77 19.86 -11.22
N GLN A 398 13.18 19.40 -10.11
CA GLN A 398 13.18 20.16 -8.86
C GLN A 398 14.61 20.42 -8.35
N ARG A 399 15.54 19.47 -8.55
CA ARG A 399 16.94 19.64 -8.13
C ARG A 399 17.62 20.74 -8.96
N LYS A 400 17.37 20.75 -10.27
CA LYS A 400 17.85 21.80 -11.19
C LYS A 400 17.28 23.17 -10.82
N ILE A 401 15.97 23.23 -10.53
CA ILE A 401 15.30 24.46 -10.08
C ILE A 401 15.88 24.93 -8.75
N GLY A 402 16.07 24.03 -7.78
CA GLY A 402 16.68 24.36 -6.49
C GLY A 402 18.04 25.05 -6.65
N TRP A 403 18.92 24.49 -7.49
CA TRP A 403 20.25 25.08 -7.73
C TRP A 403 20.20 26.48 -8.33
N ILE A 404 19.33 26.73 -9.32
CA ILE A 404 19.24 28.07 -9.91
C ILE A 404 18.60 29.05 -8.93
N VAL A 405 17.67 28.62 -8.10
CA VAL A 405 17.08 29.45 -7.04
C VAL A 405 18.10 29.81 -5.98
N ASP A 406 18.94 28.86 -5.55
CA ASP A 406 20.04 29.11 -4.61
C ASP A 406 21.05 30.11 -5.19
N PHE A 407 21.34 30.03 -6.50
CA PHE A 407 22.13 31.04 -7.19
C PHE A 407 21.50 32.44 -7.06
N TYR A 408 20.21 32.60 -7.36
CA TYR A 408 19.54 33.91 -7.27
C TYR A 408 19.44 34.43 -5.83
N ALA A 409 19.19 33.54 -4.86
CA ALA A 409 19.20 33.89 -3.45
C ALA A 409 20.58 34.39 -2.99
N GLY A 410 21.65 33.68 -3.40
CA GLY A 410 23.03 34.09 -3.12
C GLY A 410 23.40 35.40 -3.80
N TYR A 411 23.08 35.54 -5.09
CA TYR A 411 23.32 36.75 -5.87
C TYR A 411 22.61 37.95 -5.26
N SER A 412 21.35 37.80 -4.84
CA SER A 412 20.61 38.84 -4.13
C SER A 412 21.29 39.21 -2.82
N ALA A 413 21.58 38.22 -1.96
CA ALA A 413 22.17 38.44 -0.65
C ALA A 413 23.53 39.16 -0.71
N GLU A 414 24.38 38.80 -1.68
CA GLU A 414 25.71 39.40 -1.85
C GLU A 414 25.65 40.86 -2.32
N ASN A 415 24.68 41.17 -3.20
CA ASN A 415 24.67 42.44 -3.94
C ASN A 415 23.69 43.48 -3.41
N ARG A 416 22.64 43.06 -2.69
CA ARG A 416 21.54 43.92 -2.24
C ARG A 416 22.00 45.07 -1.35
N GLY A 417 22.94 44.81 -0.45
CA GLY A 417 23.50 45.83 0.43
C GLY A 417 24.14 46.99 -0.34
N LEU A 418 25.06 46.66 -1.27
CA LEU A 418 25.78 47.63 -2.07
C LEU A 418 24.86 48.43 -3.00
N VAL A 419 23.95 47.77 -3.71
CA VAL A 419 23.00 48.47 -4.62
C VAL A 419 22.05 49.37 -3.83
N THR A 420 21.55 48.91 -2.68
CA THR A 420 20.63 49.71 -1.84
C THR A 420 21.33 50.92 -1.23
N SER A 421 22.55 50.76 -0.71
CA SER A 421 23.29 51.87 -0.12
C SER A 421 23.69 52.90 -1.18
N THR A 422 24.07 52.47 -2.38
CA THR A 422 24.41 53.36 -3.50
C THR A 422 23.20 54.18 -3.94
N TYR A 423 22.04 53.54 -4.11
CA TYR A 423 20.79 54.23 -4.41
C TYR A 423 20.42 55.26 -3.34
N ASN A 424 20.42 54.87 -2.06
CA ASN A 424 20.05 55.76 -0.96
C ASN A 424 21.01 56.96 -0.84
N SER A 425 22.31 56.73 -1.03
CA SER A 425 23.32 57.80 -1.00
C SER A 425 23.11 58.78 -2.15
N LEU A 426 22.86 58.27 -3.37
CA LEU A 426 22.57 59.12 -4.52
C LEU A 426 21.31 59.96 -4.29
N VAL A 427 20.22 59.36 -3.81
CA VAL A 427 18.97 60.09 -3.50
C VAL A 427 19.22 61.16 -2.44
N SER A 428 19.94 60.83 -1.38
CA SER A 428 20.27 61.77 -0.31
C SER A 428 21.05 62.99 -0.82
N VAL A 429 21.97 62.81 -1.77
CA VAL A 429 22.76 63.90 -2.34
C VAL A 429 21.93 64.70 -3.35
N ALA A 430 21.24 64.02 -4.26
CA ALA A 430 20.46 64.64 -5.32
C ALA A 430 19.30 65.49 -4.78
N ASP A 431 18.63 65.04 -3.72
CA ASP A 431 17.51 65.74 -3.09
C ASP A 431 17.93 66.67 -1.93
N SER A 432 19.24 66.77 -1.63
CA SER A 432 19.73 67.69 -0.60
C SER A 432 19.47 69.16 -0.97
N SER A 433 19.24 70.01 0.03
CA SER A 433 19.15 71.47 -0.22
C SER A 433 20.50 72.04 -0.67
N SER A 434 20.46 73.01 -1.58
CA SER A 434 21.64 73.79 -1.99
C SER A 434 21.82 75.09 -1.20
N SER A 435 20.92 75.44 -0.26
CA SER A 435 20.94 76.76 0.40
C SER A 435 22.23 77.06 1.16
N ALA A 436 22.84 76.06 1.81
CA ALA A 436 24.13 76.26 2.49
C ALA A 436 25.29 76.49 1.50
N ILE A 437 25.23 75.84 0.33
CA ILE A 437 26.20 76.00 -0.76
C ILE A 437 26.03 77.38 -1.41
N GLU A 438 24.79 77.80 -1.66
CA GLU A 438 24.49 79.13 -2.21
C GLU A 438 24.97 80.25 -1.29
N LEU A 439 24.74 80.10 0.02
CA LEU A 439 25.20 81.06 1.03
C LEU A 439 26.73 81.13 1.10
N GLU A 440 27.41 79.99 1.05
CA GLU A 440 28.86 79.88 1.09
C GLU A 440 29.54 80.46 -0.16
N LEU A 441 28.97 80.19 -1.34
CA LEU A 441 29.49 80.69 -2.61
C LEU A 441 29.21 82.18 -2.83
N ASN A 442 28.20 82.75 -2.15
CA ASN A 442 27.86 84.17 -2.13
C ASN A 442 27.94 84.85 -3.51
N VAL A 443 27.28 84.23 -4.51
CA VAL A 443 27.39 84.59 -5.94
C VAL A 443 27.00 86.05 -6.22
N GLN A 444 26.20 86.69 -5.35
CA GLN A 444 25.84 88.11 -5.47
C GLN A 444 27.04 89.04 -5.29
N GLU A 445 27.95 88.71 -4.37
CA GLU A 445 29.17 89.47 -4.12
C GLU A 445 30.38 88.89 -4.88
N HIS A 446 30.31 87.59 -5.25
CA HIS A 446 31.35 86.85 -5.98
C HIS A 446 30.80 86.17 -7.24
N PRO A 447 30.53 86.92 -8.33
CA PRO A 447 29.95 86.38 -9.57
C PRO A 447 30.76 85.26 -10.21
N GLU A 448 32.07 85.21 -9.98
CA GLU A 448 32.98 84.14 -10.43
C GLU A 448 32.57 82.74 -9.94
N ASN A 449 31.88 82.65 -8.80
CA ASN A 449 31.43 81.39 -8.20
C ASN A 449 30.15 80.83 -8.84
N ASP A 450 29.45 81.61 -9.68
CA ASP A 450 28.22 81.13 -10.35
C ASP A 450 28.47 79.87 -11.18
N SER A 451 29.62 79.80 -11.86
CA SER A 451 29.98 78.63 -12.67
C SER A 451 30.00 77.34 -11.83
N LEU A 452 30.57 77.39 -10.62
CA LEU A 452 30.61 76.25 -9.70
C LEU A 452 29.21 75.92 -9.17
N LEU A 453 28.41 76.92 -8.81
CA LEU A 453 27.02 76.72 -8.37
C LEU A 453 26.19 76.03 -9.47
N GLN A 454 26.31 76.47 -10.73
CA GLN A 454 25.63 75.84 -11.87
C GLN A 454 26.09 74.40 -12.10
N GLN A 455 27.38 74.10 -11.92
CA GLN A 455 27.89 72.72 -11.99
C GLN A 455 27.31 71.82 -10.89
N ILE A 456 27.20 72.33 -9.66
CA ILE A 456 26.57 71.62 -8.53
C ILE A 456 25.10 71.32 -8.82
N ILE A 457 24.35 72.31 -9.29
CA ILE A 457 22.94 72.16 -9.67
C ILE A 457 22.79 71.13 -10.79
N MET A 458 23.64 71.21 -11.82
CA MET A 458 23.64 70.27 -12.95
C MET A 458 23.95 68.84 -12.49
N MET A 459 24.93 68.65 -11.60
CA MET A 459 25.26 67.33 -11.05
C MET A 459 24.05 66.71 -10.34
N LYS A 460 23.35 67.48 -9.49
CA LYS A 460 22.11 67.02 -8.83
C LYS A 460 21.03 66.66 -9.86
N TRP A 461 20.88 67.47 -10.91
CA TRP A 461 19.91 67.21 -11.97
C TRP A 461 20.19 65.89 -12.72
N ILE A 462 21.45 65.62 -13.09
CA ILE A 462 21.84 64.37 -13.78
C ILE A 462 21.64 63.17 -12.85
N MET A 463 22.06 63.27 -11.58
CA MET A 463 21.83 62.20 -10.60
C MET A 463 20.34 61.81 -10.55
N LYS A 464 19.46 62.81 -10.46
CA LYS A 464 18.01 62.61 -10.34
C LYS A 464 17.35 62.15 -11.65
N GLY A 465 17.71 62.78 -12.76
CA GLY A 465 17.06 62.60 -14.05
C GLY A 465 17.56 61.38 -14.84
N GLU A 466 18.85 61.05 -14.74
CA GLU A 466 19.49 60.08 -15.63
C GLU A 466 20.07 58.85 -14.90
N ILE A 467 20.35 58.93 -13.60
CA ILE A 467 20.98 57.83 -12.84
C ILE A 467 20.02 57.14 -11.88
N GLN A 468 19.24 57.91 -11.11
CA GLN A 468 18.41 57.42 -10.02
C GLN A 468 17.44 56.31 -10.45
N GLY A 469 16.79 56.45 -11.60
CA GLY A 469 15.81 55.48 -12.10
C GLY A 469 16.42 54.10 -12.36
N HIS A 470 17.62 54.04 -12.94
CA HIS A 470 18.29 52.77 -13.23
C HIS A 470 18.74 52.06 -11.94
N LEU A 471 19.31 52.81 -11.00
CA LEU A 471 19.67 52.27 -9.69
C LEU A 471 18.47 51.78 -8.89
N TYR A 472 17.34 52.50 -8.98
CA TYR A 472 16.09 52.06 -8.37
C TYR A 472 15.60 50.74 -8.96
N THR A 473 15.63 50.57 -10.28
CA THR A 473 15.25 49.32 -10.94
C THR A 473 16.15 48.16 -10.53
N MET A 474 17.47 48.37 -10.47
CA MET A 474 18.41 47.36 -9.96
C MET A 474 18.12 46.96 -8.51
N LYS A 475 17.88 47.94 -7.62
CA LYS A 475 17.46 47.70 -6.23
C LYS A 475 16.17 46.88 -6.16
N ARG A 476 15.15 47.29 -6.92
CA ARG A 476 13.84 46.62 -6.95
C ARG A 476 13.92 45.19 -7.48
N ALA A 477 14.80 44.92 -8.43
CA ALA A 477 14.99 43.57 -8.94
C ALA A 477 15.52 42.61 -7.85
N LEU A 478 16.47 43.04 -7.03
CA LEU A 478 16.97 42.22 -5.90
C LEU A 478 15.87 41.95 -4.87
N GLU A 479 15.05 42.96 -4.53
CA GLU A 479 13.87 42.78 -3.68
C GLU A 479 12.85 41.79 -4.29
N ARG A 480 12.63 41.87 -5.62
CA ARG A 480 11.72 40.96 -6.32
C ARG A 480 12.23 39.52 -6.34
N TYR A 481 13.55 39.28 -6.45
CA TYR A 481 14.10 37.93 -6.29
C TYR A 481 13.76 37.37 -4.93
N ASP A 482 14.06 38.12 -3.86
CA ASP A 482 13.80 37.68 -2.49
C ASP A 482 12.31 37.36 -2.27
N ASP A 483 11.42 38.24 -2.74
CA ASP A 483 9.97 38.06 -2.63
C ASP A 483 9.46 36.84 -3.42
N SER A 484 9.96 36.64 -4.64
CA SER A 484 9.56 35.52 -5.52
C SER A 484 10.03 34.19 -4.93
N ILE A 485 11.29 34.12 -4.48
CA ILE A 485 11.87 32.94 -3.84
C ILE A 485 11.15 32.64 -2.51
N ALA A 486 10.85 33.64 -1.69
CA ALA A 486 10.13 33.47 -0.43
C ALA A 486 8.76 32.82 -0.62
N LYS A 487 8.03 33.16 -1.68
CA LYS A 487 6.70 32.61 -2.01
C LYS A 487 6.73 31.22 -2.65
N SER A 488 7.87 30.80 -3.18
CA SER A 488 8.03 29.50 -3.85
C SER A 488 8.20 28.32 -2.87
N SER A 489 8.27 27.09 -3.39
CA SER A 489 8.72 25.90 -2.62
C SER A 489 10.25 25.75 -2.58
N PHE A 490 10.99 26.67 -3.21
CA PHE A 490 12.44 26.59 -3.37
C PHE A 490 13.18 27.70 -2.60
N GLY A 491 14.46 27.45 -2.34
CA GLY A 491 15.39 28.39 -1.71
C GLY A 491 15.84 27.97 -0.30
N PRO A 492 16.62 28.83 0.37
CA PRO A 492 17.28 28.50 1.62
C PRO A 492 16.32 27.98 2.70
N GLY A 493 16.63 26.82 3.26
CA GLY A 493 15.83 26.18 4.32
C GLY A 493 14.56 25.48 3.84
N LYS A 494 14.32 25.37 2.53
CA LYS A 494 13.19 24.61 1.96
C LYS A 494 13.67 23.29 1.37
N SER A 495 12.89 22.23 1.58
CA SER A 495 13.19 20.88 1.08
C SER A 495 12.78 20.66 -0.37
N GLY A 496 12.19 21.66 -1.04
CA GLY A 496 11.52 21.45 -2.31
C GLY A 496 10.37 20.46 -2.15
N VAL A 497 10.20 19.59 -3.15
CA VAL A 497 9.13 18.60 -3.19
C VAL A 497 9.63 17.26 -2.67
N VAL A 498 9.00 16.76 -1.61
CA VAL A 498 9.31 15.44 -1.03
C VAL A 498 8.29 14.42 -1.51
N MET A 499 8.76 13.34 -2.13
CA MET A 499 7.94 12.22 -2.58
C MET A 499 8.22 11.00 -1.70
N GLU A 500 7.21 10.55 -0.98
CA GLU A 500 7.29 9.39 -0.10
C GLU A 500 6.38 8.28 -0.66
N PRO A 501 6.90 7.34 -1.47
CA PRO A 501 6.13 6.18 -1.90
C PRO A 501 5.83 5.29 -0.69
N SER A 502 4.62 4.77 -0.65
CA SER A 502 4.12 3.92 0.42
C SER A 502 3.00 3.03 -0.11
N ALA A 503 2.46 2.15 0.74
CA ALA A 503 1.28 1.37 0.45
C ALA A 503 0.35 1.35 1.67
N ILE A 504 -0.95 1.40 1.40
CA ILE A 504 -1.97 1.17 2.42
C ILE A 504 -2.71 -0.14 2.10
N SER A 505 -2.89 -0.96 3.13
CA SER A 505 -3.48 -2.29 2.98
C SER A 505 -4.92 -2.29 3.49
N TYR A 506 -5.83 -2.99 2.82
CA TYR A 506 -7.18 -3.25 3.33
C TYR A 506 -7.42 -4.75 3.52
N GLN A 507 -8.16 -5.08 4.58
CA GLN A 507 -8.44 -6.44 4.98
C GLN A 507 -9.67 -6.97 4.27
N ARG A 508 -9.62 -8.24 3.90
CA ARG A 508 -10.78 -8.98 3.39
C ARG A 508 -11.04 -10.21 4.22
N TRP A 509 -12.30 -10.60 4.34
CA TRP A 509 -12.68 -11.75 5.14
C TRP A 509 -13.97 -12.39 4.64
N THR A 510 -14.12 -13.68 4.93
CA THR A 510 -15.39 -14.38 4.81
C THR A 510 -15.85 -14.80 6.21
N LYS A 511 -17.15 -14.66 6.47
CA LYS A 511 -17.76 -15.06 7.73
C LYS A 511 -18.70 -16.24 7.51
N ILE A 512 -18.48 -17.31 8.27
CA ILE A 512 -19.50 -18.33 8.51
C ILE A 512 -20.35 -17.80 9.67
N PRO A 513 -21.65 -17.51 9.46
CA PRO A 513 -22.52 -17.04 10.54
C PRO A 513 -22.72 -18.15 11.57
N LYS A 514 -23.21 -17.77 12.75
CA LYS A 514 -23.71 -18.75 13.71
C LYS A 514 -24.86 -19.52 13.07
N MET A 515 -24.70 -20.83 12.94
CA MET A 515 -25.71 -21.68 12.29
C MET A 515 -25.73 -23.07 12.90
N ALA A 516 -26.87 -23.75 12.74
CA ALA A 516 -26.98 -25.14 13.12
C ALA A 516 -26.28 -26.03 12.09
N MET A 517 -25.47 -26.98 12.58
CA MET A 517 -24.74 -27.94 11.76
C MET A 517 -24.93 -29.36 12.30
N PRO A 518 -24.70 -30.39 11.47
CA PRO A 518 -24.73 -31.78 11.92
C PRO A 518 -23.36 -32.13 12.53
N CYS A 519 -23.30 -32.23 13.85
CA CYS A 519 -22.12 -32.73 14.54
C CYS A 519 -22.10 -34.25 14.53
N SER A 520 -20.90 -34.82 14.53
CA SER A 520 -20.69 -36.28 14.57
C SER A 520 -19.95 -36.70 15.83
N LYS A 521 -20.32 -37.85 16.40
CA LYS A 521 -19.63 -38.47 17.53
C LYS A 521 -19.49 -39.97 17.28
N GLN A 522 -18.29 -40.52 17.54
CA GLN A 522 -18.10 -41.97 17.58
C GLN A 522 -18.70 -42.55 18.86
N VAL A 523 -19.56 -43.55 18.72
CA VAL A 523 -20.20 -44.25 19.82
C VAL A 523 -19.94 -45.75 19.67
N THR A 524 -19.50 -46.38 20.76
CA THR A 524 -19.33 -47.84 20.83
C THR A 524 -20.46 -48.42 21.65
N LYS A 525 -21.20 -49.35 21.06
CA LYS A 525 -22.25 -50.09 21.76
C LYS A 525 -21.82 -51.53 21.98
N THR A 526 -21.95 -51.97 23.23
CA THR A 526 -21.68 -53.35 23.63
C THR A 526 -22.99 -54.12 23.65
N PHE A 527 -23.00 -55.27 22.96
CA PHE A 527 -24.14 -56.17 22.93
C PHE A 527 -23.79 -57.46 23.68
N ASN A 528 -24.68 -57.85 24.59
CA ASN A 528 -24.56 -59.06 25.38
C ASN A 528 -25.78 -59.94 25.12
N LYS A 529 -25.56 -61.20 24.76
CA LYS A 529 -26.64 -62.18 24.59
C LYS A 529 -26.09 -63.59 24.73
N ALA A 530 -26.78 -64.41 25.52
CA ALA A 530 -26.44 -65.82 25.77
C ALA A 530 -24.98 -66.06 26.22
N GLY A 531 -24.44 -65.20 27.08
CA GLY A 531 -23.08 -65.33 27.62
C GLY A 531 -21.96 -64.82 26.70
N PHE A 532 -22.28 -64.38 25.49
CA PHE A 532 -21.32 -63.77 24.57
C PHE A 532 -21.42 -62.23 24.59
N THR A 533 -20.30 -61.57 24.31
CA THR A 533 -20.18 -60.11 24.24
C THR A 533 -19.56 -59.69 22.90
N LYS A 534 -20.14 -58.68 22.25
CA LYS A 534 -19.57 -58.08 21.03
C LYS A 534 -19.78 -56.57 21.02
N THR A 535 -18.76 -55.82 20.66
CA THR A 535 -18.79 -54.36 20.55
C THR A 535 -18.89 -53.92 19.10
N PHE A 536 -19.63 -52.85 18.84
CA PHE A 536 -19.71 -52.22 17.53
C PHE A 536 -19.59 -50.70 17.66
N SER A 537 -18.67 -50.10 16.92
CA SER A 537 -18.47 -48.65 16.88
C SER A 537 -19.15 -48.07 15.64
N PHE A 538 -19.91 -46.99 15.81
CA PHE A 538 -20.60 -46.30 14.73
C PHE A 538 -20.68 -44.80 15.01
N THR A 539 -20.94 -44.02 13.95
CA THR A 539 -21.10 -42.58 14.06
C THR A 539 -22.56 -42.22 14.35
N GLU A 540 -22.78 -41.47 15.42
CA GLU A 540 -24.05 -40.78 15.66
C GLU A 540 -23.94 -39.33 15.20
N TYR A 541 -25.03 -38.83 14.62
CA TYR A 541 -25.13 -37.45 14.17
C TYR A 541 -26.21 -36.72 14.98
N SER A 542 -25.91 -35.49 15.41
CA SER A 542 -26.84 -34.65 16.17
C SER A 542 -26.77 -33.20 15.72
N LYS A 543 -27.83 -32.43 15.97
CA LYS A 543 -27.84 -30.99 15.71
C LYS A 543 -26.99 -30.29 16.76
N CYS A 544 -26.03 -29.49 16.32
CA CYS A 544 -25.22 -28.63 17.18
C CYS A 544 -25.22 -27.19 16.64
N MET A 545 -25.00 -26.22 17.52
CA MET A 545 -24.80 -24.83 17.12
C MET A 545 -23.31 -24.55 17.01
N VAL A 546 -22.87 -24.13 15.84
CA VAL A 546 -21.49 -23.68 15.63
C VAL A 546 -21.46 -22.17 15.82
N GLU A 547 -20.64 -21.70 16.76
CA GLU A 547 -20.37 -20.28 16.93
C GLU A 547 -19.66 -19.79 15.67
N GLY A 548 -20.23 -18.78 15.00
CA GLY A 548 -19.75 -18.34 13.70
C GLY A 548 -18.25 -18.02 13.70
N ALA A 549 -17.60 -18.25 12.57
CA ALA A 549 -16.16 -18.09 12.40
C ALA A 549 -15.85 -17.08 11.28
N THR A 550 -14.72 -16.39 11.42
CA THR A 550 -14.21 -15.46 10.40
C THR A 550 -12.85 -15.95 9.94
N ALA A 551 -12.67 -16.03 8.62
CA ALA A 551 -11.39 -16.31 8.00
C ALA A 551 -10.95 -15.09 7.19
N TYR A 552 -9.68 -14.72 7.34
CA TYR A 552 -9.07 -13.56 6.71
C TYR A 552 -8.27 -13.99 5.48
N TYR A 553 -8.49 -13.30 4.37
CA TYR A 553 -7.65 -13.43 3.17
C TYR A 553 -6.40 -12.54 3.30
N PRO A 554 -5.40 -12.68 2.42
CA PRO A 554 -4.31 -11.71 2.35
C PRO A 554 -4.88 -10.32 2.11
N LYS A 555 -4.33 -9.33 2.80
CA LYS A 555 -4.66 -7.94 2.56
C LYS A 555 -4.30 -7.54 1.14
N LEU A 556 -5.17 -6.76 0.51
CA LEU A 556 -4.87 -6.13 -0.76
C LEU A 556 -4.24 -4.77 -0.51
N GLN A 557 -3.42 -4.33 -1.46
CA GLN A 557 -2.59 -3.14 -1.32
C GLN A 557 -3.02 -2.06 -2.30
N ILE A 558 -3.02 -0.83 -1.83
CA ILE A 558 -3.18 0.38 -2.64
C ILE A 558 -1.87 1.16 -2.46
N PRO A 559 -0.93 1.09 -3.43
CA PRO A 559 0.24 1.92 -3.41
C PRO A 559 -0.18 3.38 -3.56
N TYR A 560 0.51 4.29 -2.88
CA TYR A 560 0.33 5.73 -3.06
C TYR A 560 1.65 6.48 -2.90
N ILE A 561 1.72 7.70 -3.42
CA ILE A 561 2.80 8.64 -3.11
C ILE A 561 2.23 9.78 -2.29
N ARG A 562 2.87 10.06 -1.16
CA ARG A 562 2.67 11.30 -0.42
C ARG A 562 3.62 12.35 -0.96
N LEU A 563 3.07 13.41 -1.53
CA LEU A 563 3.80 14.52 -2.11
C LEU A 563 3.69 15.74 -1.19
N ALA A 564 4.77 16.11 -0.51
CA ALA A 564 4.84 17.33 0.29
C ALA A 564 5.46 18.48 -0.51
N LEU A 565 4.80 19.65 -0.50
CA LEU A 565 5.09 20.83 -1.33
C LEU A 565 5.75 21.99 -0.57
#